data_AF-A0A2G2D3Z2-F1
#
_entry.id   AF-A0A2G2D3Z2-F1
#
_cell.length_a   1.000
_cell.length_b   1.000
_cell.length_c   1.000
_cell.angle_alpha   90.00
_cell.angle_beta   90.00
_cell.angle_gamma   90.00
#
_symmetry.space_group_name_H-M   'P 1'
#
loop_
_entity.id
_entity.type
_entity.pdbx_description
1 polymer ?
#
loop_
_entity_poly.entity_id
_entity_poly.type
_entity_poly.pdbx_seq_one_letter_code
_entity_poly.pdbx_strand_id
1 'polypeptide(L)'
;MSERLPVPVTDHAVLRWLERACGVDVEAVREAISGCCDRGVEAEAKIIVVDRVKFIAVDGVIVTTLHRRMRVHPGQKSGSASKGRQRK
;
A
#
# COMPACT_ATOMS: atom_id res chain seq x y z
N MET A 1 22.60 27.33 -16.41
CA MET A 1 21.44 26.44 -16.59
C MET A 1 20.78 26.30 -15.24
N SER A 2 19.58 26.85 -15.06
CA SER A 2 18.90 26.77 -13.76
C SER A 2 18.43 25.34 -13.52
N GLU A 3 18.92 24.70 -12.46
CA GLU A 3 18.43 23.39 -12.02
C GLU A 3 16.99 23.55 -11.54
N ARG A 4 16.03 23.04 -12.32
CA ARG A 4 14.64 22.89 -11.87
C ARG A 4 14.57 21.65 -11.00
N LEU A 5 14.24 21.84 -9.72
CA LEU A 5 13.92 20.71 -8.83
C LEU A 5 12.65 20.00 -9.35
N PRO A 6 12.59 18.66 -9.27
CA PRO A 6 11.40 17.91 -9.64
C PRO A 6 10.20 18.32 -8.80
N VAL A 7 9.02 18.39 -9.43
CA VAL A 7 7.76 18.61 -8.72
C VAL A 7 7.41 17.35 -7.92
N PRO A 8 7.10 17.44 -6.62
CA PRO A 8 6.70 16.28 -5.82
C PRO A 8 5.35 15.73 -6.27
N VAL A 9 5.22 14.41 -6.32
CA VAL A 9 4.00 13.70 -6.74
C VAL A 9 3.54 12.79 -5.60
N THR A 10 2.25 12.78 -5.29
CA THR A 10 1.68 11.93 -4.25
C THR A 10 1.28 10.56 -4.80
N ASP A 11 1.27 9.53 -3.96
CA ASP A 11 0.83 8.17 -4.35
C ASP A 11 -0.59 8.18 -4.94
N HIS A 12 -1.48 9.02 -4.41
CA HIS A 12 -2.83 9.18 -4.96
C HIS A 12 -2.80 9.65 -6.41
N ALA A 13 -1.95 10.63 -6.75
CA ALA A 13 -1.82 11.11 -8.12
C ALA A 13 -1.25 10.02 -9.05
N VAL A 14 -0.29 9.22 -8.56
CA VAL A 14 0.24 8.08 -9.32
C VAL A 14 -0.85 7.05 -9.59
N LEU A 15 -1.63 6.67 -8.58
CA LEU A 15 -2.73 5.71 -8.75
C LEU A 15 -3.76 6.20 -9.77
N ARG A 16 -4.19 7.46 -9.68
CA ARG A 16 -5.14 8.02 -10.66
C ARG A 16 -4.59 8.08 -12.08
N TRP A 17 -3.30 8.32 -12.22
CA TRP A 17 -2.66 8.31 -13.53
C TRP A 17 -2.60 6.89 -14.11
N LEU A 18 -2.24 5.88 -13.31
CA LEU A 18 -2.25 4.48 -13.75
C LEU A 18 -3.65 4.03 -14.18
N GLU A 19 -4.69 4.38 -13.41
CA GLU A 19 -6.09 4.09 -13.76
C GLU A 19 -6.49 4.76 -15.08
N ARG A 20 -6.33 6.08 -15.16
CA ARG A 20 -6.96 6.89 -16.21
C ARG A 20 -6.14 6.98 -17.49
N ALA A 21 -4.81 6.97 -17.38
CA ALA A 21 -3.91 7.16 -18.52
C ALA A 21 -3.28 5.84 -18.99
N CYS A 22 -3.00 4.91 -18.08
CA CYS A 22 -2.42 3.61 -18.44
C CYS A 22 -3.45 2.49 -18.58
N GLY A 23 -4.71 2.72 -18.21
CA GLY A 23 -5.78 1.73 -18.29
C GLY A 23 -5.64 0.58 -17.29
N VAL A 24 -4.93 0.80 -16.17
CA VAL A 24 -4.84 -0.19 -15.10
C VAL A 24 -6.18 -0.27 -14.38
N ASP A 25 -6.78 -1.45 -14.36
CA ASP A 25 -7.97 -1.72 -13.57
C ASP A 25 -7.58 -1.97 -12.10
N VAL A 26 -7.58 -0.90 -11.31
CA VAL A 26 -7.20 -0.96 -9.89
C VAL A 26 -8.18 -1.78 -9.05
N GLU A 27 -9.46 -1.85 -9.44
CA GLU A 27 -10.44 -2.66 -8.70
C GLU A 27 -10.24 -4.15 -8.99
N ALA A 28 -9.97 -4.55 -10.24
CA ALA A 28 -9.57 -5.93 -10.54
C ALA A 28 -8.29 -6.34 -9.80
N VAL A 29 -7.31 -5.43 -9.67
CA VAL A 29 -6.10 -5.68 -8.86
C VAL A 29 -6.45 -5.84 -7.38
N ARG A 30 -7.36 -5.01 -6.85
CA ARG A 30 -7.83 -5.12 -5.46
C ARG A 30 -8.48 -6.48 -5.21
N GLU A 31 -9.36 -6.92 -6.11
CA GLU A 31 -10.04 -8.22 -6.03
C GLU A 31 -9.04 -9.39 -6.09
N ALA A 32 -8.03 -9.30 -6.97
CA ALA A 32 -6.99 -10.31 -7.04
C ALA A 32 -6.18 -10.41 -5.74
N ILE A 33 -5.87 -9.26 -5.11
CA ILE A 33 -5.18 -9.21 -3.81
C ILE A 33 -6.07 -9.79 -2.70
N SER A 34 -7.34 -9.39 -2.62
CA SER A 34 -8.24 -9.93 -1.60
C SER A 34 -8.41 -11.44 -1.75
N GLY A 35 -8.65 -11.93 -2.97
CA GLY A 35 -8.81 -13.35 -3.25
C GLY A 35 -7.56 -14.18 -2.90
N CYS A 36 -6.36 -13.64 -3.13
CA CYS A 36 -5.14 -14.36 -2.79
C CYS A 36 -4.81 -14.33 -1.28
N CYS A 37 -5.31 -13.33 -0.56
CA CYS A 37 -5.10 -13.16 0.88
C CYS A 37 -6.21 -13.76 1.75
N ASP A 38 -7.35 -14.10 1.17
CA ASP A 38 -8.59 -14.50 1.86
C ASP A 38 -8.36 -15.52 2.98
N ARG A 39 -7.81 -16.70 2.64
CA ARG A 39 -7.47 -17.75 3.63
C ARG A 39 -6.48 -17.30 4.70
N GLY A 40 -5.57 -16.38 4.35
CA GLY A 40 -4.61 -15.85 5.31
C GLY A 40 -5.28 -14.92 6.32
N VAL A 41 -6.24 -14.12 5.86
CA VAL A 41 -7.07 -13.26 6.71
C VAL A 41 -8.00 -14.10 7.59
N GLU A 42 -8.65 -15.13 7.05
CA GLU A 42 -9.50 -16.07 7.80
C GLU A 42 -8.72 -16.77 8.94
N ALA A 43 -7.45 -17.10 8.69
CA ALA A 43 -6.56 -17.66 9.69
C ALA A 43 -5.91 -16.62 10.63
N GLU A 44 -6.36 -15.37 10.62
CA GLU A 44 -5.83 -14.25 11.41
C GLU A 44 -4.31 -14.01 11.22
N ALA A 45 -3.78 -14.35 10.05
CA ALA A 45 -2.37 -14.23 9.76
C ALA A 45 -1.96 -12.75 9.60
N LYS A 46 -1.03 -12.28 10.43
CA LYS A 46 -0.46 -10.92 10.32
C LYS A 46 0.35 -10.71 9.03
N ILE A 47 0.96 -11.77 8.50
CA ILE A 47 1.81 -11.71 7.30
C ILE A 47 1.40 -12.84 6.36
N ILE A 48 1.06 -12.47 5.13
CA ILE A 48 0.64 -13.38 4.07
C ILE A 48 1.65 -13.28 2.94
N VAL A 49 2.12 -14.42 2.39
CA VAL A 49 3.11 -14.43 1.31
C VAL A 49 2.55 -15.19 0.12
N VAL A 50 2.33 -14.50 -0.99
CA VAL A 50 1.83 -15.06 -2.26
C VAL A 50 2.73 -14.58 -3.39
N ASP A 51 3.11 -15.49 -4.29
CA ASP A 51 3.93 -15.21 -5.47
C ASP A 51 5.07 -14.20 -5.27
N ARG A 52 5.92 -14.44 -4.26
CA ARG A 52 7.07 -13.58 -3.92
C ARG A 52 6.73 -12.16 -3.48
N VAL A 53 5.47 -11.88 -3.20
CA VAL A 53 4.96 -10.68 -2.56
C VAL A 53 4.57 -11.01 -1.12
N LYS A 54 4.79 -10.06 -0.23
CA LYS A 54 4.45 -10.14 1.18
C LYS A 54 3.39 -9.08 1.48
N PHE A 55 2.27 -9.50 2.03
CA PHE A 55 1.18 -8.65 2.46
C PHE A 55 1.13 -8.60 3.98
N ILE A 56 0.82 -7.42 4.52
CA ILE A 56 0.60 -7.22 5.96
C ILE A 56 -0.88 -7.00 6.18
N ALA A 57 -1.47 -7.85 7.02
CA ALA A 57 -2.84 -7.73 7.45
C ALA A 57 -2.90 -7.10 8.84
N VAL A 58 -3.84 -6.17 9.03
CA VAL A 58 -4.20 -5.57 10.31
C VAL A 58 -5.71 -5.57 10.40
N ASP A 59 -6.26 -6.19 11.45
CA ASP A 59 -7.72 -6.31 11.69
C ASP A 59 -8.50 -6.79 10.45
N GLY A 60 -7.95 -7.80 9.76
CA GLY A 60 -8.54 -8.39 8.55
C GLY A 60 -8.37 -7.58 7.26
N VAL A 61 -7.67 -6.44 7.31
CA VAL A 61 -7.44 -5.58 6.14
C VAL A 61 -5.98 -5.64 5.69
N ILE A 62 -5.75 -5.79 4.39
CA ILE A 62 -4.41 -5.71 3.80
C ILE A 62 -3.98 -4.24 3.70
N VAL A 63 -3.00 -3.84 4.50
CA VAL A 63 -2.57 -2.44 4.64
C VAL A 63 -1.20 -2.16 4.03
N THR A 64 -0.42 -3.20 3.70
CA THR A 64 0.92 -3.01 3.15
C THR A 64 1.29 -4.16 2.22
N THR A 65 1.86 -3.80 1.08
CA THR A 65 2.46 -4.72 0.11
C THR A 65 3.96 -4.51 0.09
N LEU A 66 4.72 -5.58 0.26
CA LEU A 66 6.17 -5.58 0.34
C LEU A 66 6.73 -6.63 -0.62
N HIS A 67 7.89 -6.34 -1.20
CA HIS A 67 8.70 -7.39 -1.80
C HIS A 67 9.10 -8.43 -0.74
N ARG A 68 9.08 -9.73 -1.08
CA ARG A 68 9.30 -10.83 -0.12
C ARG A 68 10.55 -10.71 0.75
N ARG A 69 11.63 -10.14 0.22
CA ARG A 69 12.91 -9.96 0.92
C ARG A 69 12.90 -8.82 1.95
N MET A 70 11.94 -7.90 1.89
CA MET A 70 11.87 -6.78 2.83
C MET A 70 11.45 -7.26 4.22
N ARG A 71 12.13 -6.78 5.25
CA ARG A 71 11.81 -7.06 6.65
C ARG A 71 10.77 -6.06 7.15
N VAL A 72 9.79 -6.57 7.89
CA VAL A 72 8.84 -5.72 8.62
C VAL A 72 9.55 -5.26 9.88
N HIS A 73 9.83 -3.96 9.99
CA HIS A 73 10.36 -3.41 11.25
C HIS A 73 9.21 -3.34 12.27
N PRO A 74 9.33 -3.96 13.46
CA PRO A 74 8.22 -4.08 14.41
C PRO A 74 7.70 -2.75 15.03
N GLY A 75 8.07 -1.57 14.51
CA GLY A 75 7.80 -0.27 15.14
C GLY A 75 7.20 0.82 14.25
N GLN A 76 7.02 0.61 12.95
CA GLN A 76 6.33 1.60 12.12
C GLN A 76 4.82 1.38 12.18
N LYS A 77 4.16 2.15 13.05
CA LYS A 77 2.70 2.26 13.08
C LYS A 77 2.19 2.59 11.67
N SER A 78 1.40 1.68 11.09
CA SER A 78 0.59 1.93 9.90
C SER A 78 -0.51 2.91 10.29
N GLY A 79 -0.15 4.19 10.30
CA GLY A 79 -0.99 5.25 10.83
C GLY A 79 -0.14 6.43 11.27
N SER A 80 0.44 7.16 10.32
CA SER A 80 0.71 8.57 10.57
C SER A 80 -0.65 9.25 10.72
N ALA A 81 -1.16 9.30 11.95
CA ALA A 81 -2.11 10.33 12.33
C ALA A 81 -1.53 11.67 11.87
N SER A 82 -2.12 12.26 10.84
CA SER A 82 -1.85 13.63 10.45
C SER A 82 -2.25 14.49 11.64
N LYS A 83 -1.29 14.79 12.51
CA LYS A 83 -1.50 15.62 13.69
C LYS A 83 -2.01 16.96 13.17
N GLY A 84 -3.25 17.29 13.52
CA GLY A 84 -3.92 18.53 13.16
C GLY A 84 -2.99 19.71 13.39
N ARG A 85 -2.75 20.47 12.32
CA ARG A 85 -2.09 21.77 12.39
C ARG A 85 -3.08 22.75 13.01
N GLN A 86 -3.13 22.79 14.34
CA GLN A 86 -3.69 23.92 15.07
C GLN A 86 -2.98 25.19 14.58
N ARG A 87 -3.73 26.07 13.90
CA ARG A 87 -3.33 27.46 13.74
C ARG A 87 -4.01 28.24 14.86
N LYS A 88 -3.16 28.80 15.71
CA LYS A 88 -3.51 29.86 16.67
C LYS A 88 -3.64 31.17 15.92
#